data_AF-A0A8I0SUB6-F1
#
_entry.id   AF-A0A8I0SUB6-F1
#
_cell.length_a   1.000
_cell.length_b   1.000
_cell.length_c   1.000
_cell.angle_alpha   90.00
_cell.angle_beta   90.00
_cell.angle_gamma   90.00
#
_symmetry.space_group_name_H-M   'P 1'
#
loop_
_entity.id
_entity.type
_entity.pdbx_description
1 polymer ?
#
loop_
_entity_poly.entity_id
_entity_poly.type
_entity_poly.pdbx_seq_one_letter_code
_entity_poly.pdbx_strand_id
1 'polypeptide(L)'
;AGMEITKRLSELDPKNAVWQRDLAISNERMGTILAEMDRGEEAITYLQQEIAIVEAVFARFPNQRPFQYDLDGVRELLDKIKEKTKK
;
A
#
# COMPACT_ATOMS: atom_id res chain seq x y z
N ALA A 1 16.90 0.32 0.66
CA ALA A 1 17.30 1.51 1.44
C ALA A 1 16.25 2.63 1.41
N GLY A 2 15.73 3.03 0.24
CA GLY A 2 14.73 4.13 0.16
C GLY A 2 13.40 3.88 0.89
N MET A 3 12.79 2.70 0.70
CA MET A 3 11.49 2.35 1.31
C MET A 3 11.54 2.30 2.85
N GLU A 4 12.64 1.81 3.43
CA GLU A 4 12.85 1.79 4.89
C GLU A 4 12.91 3.22 5.46
N ILE A 5 13.52 4.15 4.72
CA ILE A 5 13.60 5.57 5.10
C ILE A 5 12.21 6.20 5.00
N THR A 6 11.47 5.99 3.90
CA THR A 6 10.11 6.50 3.74
C THR A 6 9.17 5.94 4.82
N LYS A 7 9.32 4.67 5.18
CA LYS A 7 8.57 4.04 6.28
C LYS A 7 8.84 4.76 7.60
N ARG A 8 10.10 4.92 7.99
CA ARG A 8 10.46 5.63 9.22
C ARG A 8 9.99 7.09 9.22
N LEU A 9 10.11 7.78 8.09
CA LEU A 9 9.61 9.16 7.97
C LEU A 9 8.09 9.23 8.15
N SER A 10 7.35 8.30 7.55
CA SER A 10 5.90 8.20 7.69
C SER A 10 5.46 7.90 9.14
N GLU A 11 6.24 7.09 9.87
CA GLU A 11 6.01 6.77 11.28
C GLU A 11 6.33 7.97 12.19
N LEU A 12 7.35 8.76 11.82
CA LEU A 12 7.78 9.96 12.56
C LEU A 12 6.85 11.15 12.40
N ASP A 13 6.33 11.41 11.19
CA ASP A 13 5.29 12.42 10.96
C ASP A 13 4.09 11.81 10.22
N PRO A 14 3.16 11.21 10.97
CA PRO A 14 1.97 10.61 10.41
C PRO A 14 0.93 11.62 9.88
N LYS A 15 1.17 12.94 10.03
CA LYS A 15 0.34 14.02 9.48
C LYS A 15 0.86 14.53 8.13
N ASN A 16 2.08 14.15 7.76
CA ASN A 16 2.65 14.52 6.47
C ASN A 16 2.06 13.66 5.35
N ALA A 17 1.01 14.19 4.72
CA ALA A 17 0.30 13.51 3.63
C ALA A 17 1.20 13.16 2.43
N VAL A 18 2.28 13.92 2.18
CA VAL A 18 3.24 13.63 1.11
C VAL A 18 4.00 12.35 1.43
N TRP A 19 4.53 12.21 2.64
CA TRP A 19 5.28 11.02 3.03
C TRP A 19 4.40 9.77 3.10
N GLN A 20 3.16 9.91 3.56
CA GLN A 20 2.20 8.82 3.55
C GLN A 20 1.87 8.36 2.12
N ARG A 21 1.72 9.32 1.18
CA ARG A 21 1.51 9.02 -0.23
C ARG A 21 2.69 8.33 -0.88
N ASP A 22 3.89 8.85 -0.67
CA ASP A 22 5.10 8.24 -1.24
C ASP A 22 5.31 6.82 -0.74
N LEU A 23 4.95 6.56 0.53
CA LEU A 23 4.96 5.21 1.09
C LEU A 23 3.88 4.30 0.47
N ALA A 24 2.65 4.79 0.31
CA ALA A 24 1.57 4.02 -0.32
C ALA A 24 1.94 3.60 -1.76
N ILE A 25 2.38 4.54 -2.60
CA ILE A 25 2.81 4.27 -3.98
C ILE A 25 3.98 3.27 -4.03
N SER A 26 4.92 3.35 -3.07
CA SER A 26 6.03 2.40 -3.00
C SER A 26 5.54 0.99 -2.71
N ASN A 27 4.56 0.84 -1.81
CA ASN A 27 3.97 -0.46 -1.49
C ASN A 27 3.14 -1.02 -2.65
N GLU A 28 2.33 -0.20 -3.32
CA GLU A 28 1.54 -0.58 -4.50
C GLU A 28 2.43 -1.18 -5.60
N ARG A 29 3.51 -0.47 -5.95
CA ARG A 29 4.46 -0.90 -6.98
C ARG A 29 5.17 -2.19 -6.60
N MET A 30 5.61 -2.31 -5.35
CA MET A 30 6.24 -3.54 -4.85
C MET A 30 5.26 -4.71 -4.88
N GLY A 31 4.03 -4.52 -4.40
CA GLY A 31 2.97 -5.52 -4.43
C GLY A 31 2.68 -6.01 -5.85
N THR A 32 2.57 -5.08 -6.80
CA THR A 32 2.33 -5.40 -8.21
C THR A 32 3.49 -6.17 -8.84
N ILE A 33 4.73 -5.68 -8.68
CA ILE A 33 5.93 -6.35 -9.21
C ILE A 33 6.08 -7.76 -8.63
N LEU A 34 5.85 -7.93 -7.33
CA LEU A 34 5.93 -9.23 -6.68
C LEU A 34 4.83 -10.19 -7.16
N ALA A 35 3.63 -9.67 -7.44
CA ALA A 35 2.54 -10.45 -8.02
C ALA A 35 2.89 -10.94 -9.43
N GLU A 36 3.52 -10.09 -10.26
CA GLU A 36 4.03 -10.46 -11.58
C GLU A 36 5.17 -11.49 -11.52
N MET A 37 5.95 -11.49 -10.44
CA MET A 37 7.02 -12.47 -10.18
C MET A 37 6.53 -13.79 -9.57
N ASP A 38 5.21 -14.02 -9.49
CA ASP A 38 4.60 -15.17 -8.80
C ASP A 38 4.97 -15.27 -7.30
N ARG A 39 5.46 -14.18 -6.69
CA ARG A 39 5.79 -14.09 -5.27
C ARG A 39 4.57 -13.59 -4.49
N GLY A 40 3.49 -14.36 -4.56
CA GLY A 40 2.17 -13.96 -4.07
C GLY A 40 2.12 -13.61 -2.58
N GLU A 41 2.81 -14.37 -1.72
CA GLU A 41 2.83 -14.10 -0.26
C GLU A 41 3.48 -12.75 0.08
N GLU A 42 4.56 -12.40 -0.62
CA GLU A 42 5.23 -11.13 -0.43
C GLU A 42 4.40 -9.98 -1.01
N ALA A 43 3.79 -10.18 -2.19
CA ALA A 43 2.88 -9.22 -2.79
C ALA A 43 1.72 -8.88 -1.85
N ILE A 44 1.10 -9.89 -1.23
CA ILE A 44 0.05 -9.72 -0.23
C ILE A 44 0.51 -8.81 0.92
N THR A 45 1.72 -9.01 1.41
CA THR A 45 2.27 -8.22 2.53
C THR A 45 2.37 -6.73 2.18
N TYR A 46 2.86 -6.40 0.99
CA TYR A 46 2.99 -5.01 0.55
C TYR A 46 1.63 -4.35 0.28
N LEU A 47 0.71 -5.05 -0.39
CA LEU A 47 -0.64 -4.53 -0.67
C LEU A 47 -1.43 -4.30 0.64
N GLN A 48 -1.25 -5.16 1.66
CA GLN A 48 -1.85 -4.94 2.98
C GLN A 48 -1.30 -3.71 3.70
N GLN A 49 0.01 -3.44 3.58
CA GLN A 49 0.63 -2.25 4.17
C GLN A 49 0.13 -0.98 3.50
N GLU A 50 -0.02 -0.98 2.18
CA GLU A 50 -0.62 0.12 1.43
C GLU A 50 -2.03 0.43 1.93
N ILE A 51 -2.90 -0.58 2.05
CA ILE A 51 -4.27 -0.41 2.53
C ILE A 51 -4.26 0.23 3.93
N ALA A 52 -3.42 -0.26 4.84
CA ALA A 52 -3.34 0.26 6.20
C ALA A 52 -2.89 1.74 6.25
N ILE A 53 -1.94 2.13 5.39
CA ILE A 53 -1.48 3.52 5.26
C ILE A 53 -2.63 4.41 4.78
N VAL A 54 -3.28 4.02 3.69
CA VAL A 54 -4.35 4.81 3.09
C VAL A 54 -5.55 4.95 4.04
N GLU A 55 -5.93 3.88 4.74
CA GLU A 55 -7.00 3.92 5.75
C GLU A 55 -6.63 4.84 6.92
N ALA A 56 -5.38 4.79 7.40
CA ALA A 56 -4.90 5.66 8.47
C ALA A 56 -4.88 7.14 8.06
N VAL A 57 -4.54 7.44 6.80
CA VAL A 57 -4.59 8.80 6.25
C VAL A 57 -6.04 9.28 6.14
N PHE A 58 -6.95 8.45 5.63
CA PHE A 58 -8.36 8.80 5.45
C PHE A 58 -9.05 9.08 6.80
N ALA A 59 -8.77 8.26 7.82
CA ALA A 59 -9.29 8.47 9.17
C ALA A 59 -8.88 9.83 9.78
N ARG A 60 -7.72 10.38 9.35
CA ARG A 60 -7.19 11.65 9.86
C ARG A 60 -7.53 12.85 8.99
N PHE A 61 -7.67 12.63 7.68
CA PHE A 61 -7.91 13.67 6.69
C PHE A 61 -9.03 13.25 5.73
N PRO A 62 -10.29 13.17 6.19
CA PRO A 62 -11.41 12.69 5.37
C PRO A 62 -11.67 13.54 4.12
N ASN A 63 -11.13 14.78 4.08
CA ASN A 63 -11.26 15.68 2.92
C ASN A 63 -10.07 15.63 1.95
N GLN A 64 -9.02 14.85 2.22
CA GLN A 64 -7.90 14.68 1.29
C GLN A 64 -8.20 13.54 0.30
N ARG A 65 -8.83 13.94 -0.81
CA ARG A 65 -9.23 13.08 -1.95
C ARG A 65 -8.14 12.30 -2.72
N PRO A 66 -6.82 12.56 -2.66
CA PRO A 66 -5.87 11.86 -3.54
C PRO A 66 -5.79 10.33 -3.36
N PHE A 67 -6.31 9.75 -2.26
CA PHE A 67 -6.14 8.34 -1.93
C PHE A 67 -7.36 7.45 -2.22
N GLN A 68 -8.48 8.05 -2.66
CA GLN A 68 -9.74 7.33 -2.81
C GLN A 68 -9.77 6.41 -4.04
N TYR A 69 -8.93 6.68 -5.05
CA TYR A 69 -8.93 5.96 -6.33
C TYR A 69 -8.05 4.70 -6.33
N ASP A 70 -7.21 4.47 -5.32
CA ASP A 70 -6.21 3.37 -5.33
C ASP A 70 -6.68 2.11 -4.57
N LEU A 71 -7.57 2.21 -3.58
CA LEU A 71 -7.90 1.07 -2.72
C LEU A 71 -8.68 -0.06 -3.41
N ASP A 72 -9.61 0.26 -4.30
CA ASP A 72 -10.46 -0.77 -4.92
C ASP A 72 -9.65 -1.67 -5.86
N GLY A 73 -8.73 -1.09 -6.64
CA GLY A 73 -7.82 -1.86 -7.49
C GLY A 73 -6.85 -2.72 -6.69
N VAL A 74 -6.32 -2.17 -5.59
CA VAL A 74 -5.41 -2.89 -4.69
C VAL A 74 -6.12 -4.05 -3.99
N ARG A 75 -7.37 -3.87 -3.57
CA ARG A 75 -8.20 -4.92 -2.95
C ARG A 75 -8.55 -6.02 -3.94
N GLU A 76 -8.92 -5.67 -5.17
CA GLU A 76 -9.18 -6.64 -6.23
C GLU A 76 -7.93 -7.47 -6.55
N LEU A 77 -6.78 -6.80 -6.70
CA LEU A 77 -5.50 -7.48 -6.95
C LEU A 77 -5.15 -8.41 -5.78
N LEU A 78 -5.33 -7.96 -4.54
CA LEU A 78 -5.08 -8.74 -3.34
C LEU A 78 -5.93 -10.02 -3.32
N ASP A 79 -7.21 -9.92 -3.63
CA ASP A 79 -8.12 -11.08 -3.66
C ASP A 79 -7.73 -12.05 -4.77
N LYS A 80 -7.41 -11.54 -5.96
CA LYS A 80 -6.91 -12.36 -7.08
C LYS A 80 -5.62 -13.11 -6.74
N ILE A 81 -4.66 -12.46 -6.07
CA ILE A 81 -3.41 -13.09 -5.65
C ILE A 81 -3.70 -14.17 -4.60
N LYS A 82 -4.57 -13.90 -3.63
CA LYS A 82 -4.98 -14.88 -2.60
C LYS A 82 -5.68 -16.09 -3.19
N GLU A 83 -6.52 -15.91 -4.20
CA GLU A 83 -7.15 -17.03 -4.90
C GLU A 83 -6.13 -17.88 -5.66
N LYS A 84 -5.15 -17.25 -6.31
CA LYS A 84 -4.06 -17.94 -7.02
C LYS A 84 -3.13 -18.71 -6.08
N THR A 85 -2.85 -18.18 -4.89
CA THR A 85 -1.97 -18.81 -3.88
C THR A 85 -2.65 -19.93 -3.08
N LYS A 86 -4.00 -19.98 -3.06
CA LYS A 86 -4.75 -21.08 -2.42
C LYS A 86 -4.91 -22.33 -3.28
N LYS A 87 -4.63 -22.24 -4.58
CA LYS A 87 -4.64 -23.36 -5.52
C LYS A 87 -3.28 -24.04 -5.58
#